data_AF-A0A1B4VB53-F1
#
_entry.id   AF-A0A1B4VB53-F1
#
_cell.length_a   1.000
_cell.length_b   1.000
_cell.length_c   1.000
_cell.angle_alpha   90.00
_cell.angle_beta   90.00
_cell.angle_gamma   90.00
#
_symmetry.space_group_name_H-M   'P 1'
#
loop_
_entity.id
_entity.type
_entity.pdbx_description
1 polymer ?
#
loop_
_entity_poly.entity_id
_entity_poly.type
_entity_poly.pdbx_seq_one_letter_code
_entity_poly.pdbx_strand_id
1 'polypeptide(L)'
;MAQMNKPTKLILLLLSHVLFAVGGGVLGYLAHEKLVSSIAFVDEVALVSRAATYVDIQRAQGSTKDYKAALLAYLEVLEKYRHEPSVLFTERVHSVDKTLAYVRLARVAEAEGNRTEVASYSKNAVASCAGTGWKDCSKEKLWAITARLDKASFMGAGTNNERRGGSNVAP
;
A
#
# COMPACT_ATOMS: atom_id res chain seq x y z
N MET A 1 -25.47 -8.36 -61.28
CA MET A 1 -25.21 -7.36 -60.23
C MET A 1 -26.51 -6.61 -59.98
N ALA A 2 -27.16 -6.79 -58.83
CA ALA A 2 -28.41 -6.06 -58.54
C ALA A 2 -28.09 -4.59 -58.26
N GLN A 3 -28.67 -3.65 -59.02
CA GLN A 3 -28.58 -2.22 -58.72
C GLN A 3 -29.41 -1.92 -57.48
N MET A 4 -28.74 -1.53 -56.40
CA MET A 4 -29.38 -1.14 -55.15
C MET A 4 -29.93 0.30 -55.25
N ASN A 5 -31.19 0.48 -54.88
CA ASN A 5 -31.91 1.75 -54.98
C ASN A 5 -31.23 2.86 -54.12
N LYS A 6 -31.21 4.09 -54.64
CA LYS A 6 -30.65 5.27 -53.93
C LYS A 6 -31.13 5.43 -52.47
N PRO A 7 -32.43 5.28 -52.12
CA PRO A 7 -32.87 5.41 -50.72
C PRO A 7 -32.29 4.31 -49.81
N THR A 8 -32.13 3.09 -50.33
CA THR A 8 -31.56 1.97 -49.56
C THR A 8 -30.11 2.25 -49.18
N LYS A 9 -29.33 2.88 -50.07
CA LYS A 9 -27.94 3.30 -49.77
C LYS A 9 -27.88 4.32 -48.65
N LEU A 10 -28.78 5.32 -48.66
CA LEU A 10 -28.84 6.35 -47.63
C LEU A 10 -29.18 5.76 -46.25
N ILE A 11 -30.17 4.86 -46.20
CA ILE A 11 -30.61 4.20 -44.96
C ILE A 11 -29.48 3.35 -44.37
N LEU A 12 -28.77 2.57 -45.19
CA LEU A 12 -27.64 1.76 -44.73
C LEU A 12 -26.51 2.62 -44.16
N LEU A 13 -26.25 3.78 -44.78
CA LEU A 13 -25.22 4.71 -44.32
C LEU A 13 -25.63 5.35 -42.98
N LEU A 14 -26.89 5.74 -42.80
CA LEU A 14 -27.37 6.25 -41.51
C LEU A 14 -27.33 5.18 -40.41
N LEU A 15 -27.76 3.96 -40.71
CA LEU A 15 -27.72 2.84 -39.76
C LEU A 15 -26.30 2.50 -39.31
N SER A 16 -25.32 2.54 -40.22
CA SER A 16 -23.92 2.30 -39.83
C SER A 16 -23.40 3.37 -38.88
N HIS A 17 -23.71 4.65 -39.11
CA HIS A 17 -23.29 5.74 -38.22
C HIS A 17 -23.95 5.65 -36.84
N VAL A 18 -25.24 5.29 -36.79
CA VAL A 18 -25.95 5.07 -35.52
C VAL A 18 -25.33 3.89 -34.76
N LEU A 19 -25.04 2.78 -35.44
CA LEU A 19 -24.38 1.63 -34.81
C LEU A 19 -22.98 1.98 -34.29
N PHE A 20 -22.20 2.76 -35.03
CA PHE A 20 -20.89 3.24 -34.57
C PHE A 20 -21.00 4.19 -33.38
N ALA A 21 -21.97 5.12 -33.38
CA ALA A 21 -22.18 6.05 -32.29
C ALA A 21 -22.63 5.33 -31.01
N VAL A 22 -23.61 4.41 -31.12
CA VAL A 22 -24.08 3.61 -29.98
C VAL A 22 -22.98 2.67 -29.49
N GLY A 23 -22.29 1.97 -30.40
CA GLY A 23 -21.16 1.10 -30.06
C GLY A 23 -20.03 1.84 -29.37
N GLY A 24 -19.64 3.01 -29.91
CA GLY A 24 -18.64 3.89 -29.30
C GLY A 24 -19.07 4.42 -27.93
N GLY A 25 -20.35 4.78 -27.77
CA GLY A 25 -20.92 5.20 -26.49
C GLY A 25 -20.87 4.11 -25.42
N VAL A 26 -21.27 2.88 -25.75
CA VAL A 26 -21.22 1.74 -24.81
C VAL A 26 -19.78 1.40 -24.44
N LEU A 27 -18.87 1.33 -25.41
CA LEU A 27 -17.45 1.07 -25.13
C LEU A 27 -16.81 2.19 -24.31
N GLY A 28 -17.15 3.45 -24.59
CA GLY A 28 -16.69 4.61 -23.83
C GLY A 28 -17.18 4.59 -22.38
N TYR A 29 -18.44 4.23 -22.16
CA TYR A 29 -19.02 4.09 -20.83
C TYR A 29 -18.32 2.98 -20.01
N LEU A 30 -18.14 1.80 -20.60
CA LEU A 30 -17.45 0.68 -19.95
C LEU A 30 -15.98 1.01 -19.66
N ALA A 31 -15.29 1.69 -20.58
CA ALA A 31 -13.93 2.15 -20.36
C ALA A 31 -13.85 3.19 -19.23
N HIS A 32 -14.84 4.08 -19.13
CA HIS A 32 -14.92 5.10 -18.08
C HIS A 32 -15.04 4.48 -16.69
N GLU A 33 -15.94 3.51 -16.48
CA GLU A 33 -16.09 2.83 -15.18
C GLU A 33 -14.78 2.16 -14.74
N LYS A 34 -14.10 1.48 -15.68
CA LYS A 34 -12.80 0.85 -15.40
C LYS A 34 -11.71 1.87 -15.10
N LEU A 35 -11.64 2.97 -15.84
CA LEU A 35 -10.66 4.04 -15.61
C LEU A 35 -10.86 4.72 -14.25
N VAL A 36 -12.10 5.09 -13.89
CA VAL A 36 -12.41 5.72 -12.60
C VAL A 36 -12.02 4.81 -11.44
N SER A 37 -12.37 3.51 -11.51
CA SER A 37 -11.96 2.54 -10.48
C SER A 37 -10.44 2.38 -10.37
N SER A 38 -9.72 2.47 -11.49
CA SER A 38 -8.25 2.36 -11.52
C SER A 38 -7.58 3.60 -10.91
N ILE A 39 -8.14 4.80 -11.14
CA ILE A 39 -7.62 6.05 -10.56
C ILE A 39 -7.80 6.06 -9.04
N ALA A 40 -8.99 5.68 -8.55
CA ALA A 40 -9.25 5.59 -7.11
C ALA A 40 -8.27 4.61 -6.44
N PHE A 41 -8.06 3.45 -7.05
CA PHE A 41 -7.09 2.47 -6.57
C PHE A 41 -5.65 3.01 -6.49
N VAL A 42 -5.20 3.77 -7.49
CA VAL A 42 -3.84 4.35 -7.48
C VAL A 42 -3.69 5.37 -6.34
N ASP A 43 -4.72 6.17 -6.08
CA ASP A 43 -4.69 7.18 -5.01
C ASP A 43 -4.62 6.53 -3.62
N GLU A 44 -5.41 5.48 -3.38
CA GLU A 44 -5.37 4.71 -2.13
C GLU A 44 -4.00 4.11 -1.85
N VAL A 45 -3.44 3.42 -2.85
CA VAL A 45 -2.11 2.80 -2.74
C VAL A 45 -1.04 3.86 -2.52
N ALA A 46 -1.13 4.99 -3.21
CA ALA A 46 -0.21 6.10 -3.04
C ALA A 46 -0.27 6.68 -1.61
N LEU A 47 -1.45 6.80 -1.02
CA LEU A 47 -1.63 7.31 0.35
C LEU A 47 -1.04 6.36 1.40
N VAL A 48 -1.37 5.06 1.34
CA VAL A 48 -0.81 4.05 2.25
C VAL A 48 0.71 3.96 2.10
N SER A 49 1.21 3.92 0.85
CA SER A 49 2.65 3.88 0.56
C SER A 49 3.38 5.13 1.04
N ARG A 50 2.79 6.32 0.87
CA ARG A 50 3.36 7.58 1.36
C ARG A 50 3.41 7.61 2.88
N ALA A 51 2.37 7.14 3.57
CA ALA A 51 2.35 7.07 5.02
C ALA A 51 3.37 6.05 5.56
N ALA A 52 3.50 4.87 4.93
CA ALA A 52 4.53 3.90 5.27
C ALA A 52 5.96 4.45 5.04
N THR A 53 6.17 5.14 3.92
CA THR A 53 7.45 5.82 3.61
C THR A 53 7.77 6.90 4.64
N TYR A 54 6.77 7.67 5.07
CA TYR A 54 6.93 8.67 6.11
C TYR A 54 7.35 8.05 7.45
N VAL A 55 6.76 6.91 7.84
CA VAL A 55 7.19 6.13 9.01
C VAL A 55 8.65 5.70 8.89
N ASP A 56 9.08 5.19 7.72
CA ASP A 56 10.46 4.75 7.50
C ASP A 56 11.46 5.92 7.55
N ILE A 57 11.10 7.08 7.00
CA ILE A 57 11.91 8.31 7.07
C ILE A 57 12.06 8.77 8.52
N GLN A 58 10.95 8.86 9.26
CA GLN A 58 10.99 9.29 10.67
C GLN A 58 11.73 8.28 11.56
N ARG A 59 11.65 6.98 11.24
CA ARG A 59 12.46 5.96 11.94
C ARG A 59 13.96 6.18 11.74
N ALA A 60 14.37 6.56 10.54
CA ALA A 60 15.78 6.68 10.17
C ALA A 60 16.40 8.02 10.59
N GLN A 61 15.61 9.10 10.57
CA GLN A 61 16.13 10.47 10.68
C GLN A 61 15.37 11.34 11.70
N GLY A 62 14.19 10.92 12.12
CA GLY A 62 13.32 11.69 13.01
C GLY A 62 13.65 11.51 14.50
N SER A 63 13.04 12.34 15.33
CA SER A 63 13.05 12.13 16.78
C SER A 63 12.15 10.96 17.17
N THR A 64 12.35 10.39 18.38
CA THR A 64 11.44 9.37 18.93
C THR A 64 9.98 9.83 18.91
N LYS A 65 9.74 11.12 19.20
CA LYS A 65 8.40 11.73 19.19
C LYS A 65 7.81 11.78 17.77
N ASP A 66 8.60 12.19 16.78
CA ASP A 66 8.13 12.27 15.38
C ASP A 66 7.87 10.90 14.79
N TYR A 67 8.72 9.91 15.12
CA TYR A 67 8.49 8.53 14.72
C TYR A 67 7.22 7.93 15.36
N LYS A 68 6.97 8.21 16.65
CA LYS A 68 5.72 7.84 17.32
C LYS A 68 4.51 8.46 16.63
N ALA A 69 4.56 9.74 16.31
CA ALA A 69 3.49 10.45 15.62
C ALA A 69 3.24 9.87 14.22
N ALA A 70 4.30 9.57 13.46
CA ALA A 70 4.20 8.94 12.15
C ALA A 70 3.53 7.55 12.22
N LEU A 71 3.86 6.74 13.22
CA LEU A 71 3.22 5.42 13.42
C LEU A 71 1.72 5.55 13.74
N LEU A 72 1.33 6.54 14.55
CA LEU A 72 -0.08 6.81 14.85
C LEU A 72 -0.84 7.28 13.60
N ALA A 73 -0.26 8.21 12.84
CA ALA A 73 -0.84 8.66 11.58
C ALA A 73 -0.96 7.51 10.56
N TYR A 74 0.03 6.60 10.52
CA TYR A 74 -0.05 5.42 9.68
C TYR A 74 -1.21 4.49 10.09
N LEU A 75 -1.39 4.25 11.39
CA LEU A 75 -2.54 3.47 11.88
C LEU A 75 -3.89 4.12 11.50
N GLU A 76 -4.01 5.45 11.58
CA GLU A 76 -5.22 6.16 11.15
C GLU A 76 -5.51 5.95 9.65
N VAL A 77 -4.47 5.99 8.82
CA VAL A 77 -4.59 5.69 7.39
C VAL A 77 -5.04 4.24 7.17
N LEU A 78 -4.44 3.26 7.87
CA LEU A 78 -4.84 1.86 7.76
C LEU A 78 -6.32 1.66 8.12
N GLU A 79 -6.80 2.27 9.21
CA GLU A 79 -8.22 2.16 9.61
C GLU A 79 -9.17 2.80 8.61
N LYS A 80 -8.79 3.97 8.05
CA LYS A 80 -9.61 4.66 7.06
C LYS A 80 -9.86 3.81 5.81
N TYR A 81 -8.85 3.06 5.37
CA TYR A 81 -8.91 2.26 4.14
C TYR A 81 -9.25 0.78 4.36
N ARG A 82 -9.56 0.37 5.59
CA ARG A 82 -9.90 -1.02 5.90
C ARG A 82 -11.09 -1.57 5.10
N HIS A 83 -12.09 -0.72 4.85
CA HIS A 83 -13.35 -1.13 4.21
C HIS A 83 -13.38 -0.89 2.70
N GLU A 84 -12.33 -0.31 2.14
CA GLU A 84 -12.26 -0.05 0.70
C GLU A 84 -11.86 -1.35 -0.03
N PRO A 85 -12.62 -1.78 -1.05
CA PRO A 85 -12.33 -3.00 -1.79
C PRO A 85 -11.06 -2.82 -2.65
N SER A 86 -9.90 -3.12 -2.08
CA SER A 86 -8.61 -3.07 -2.76
C SER A 86 -8.02 -4.46 -2.98
N VAL A 87 -7.56 -4.71 -4.21
CA VAL A 87 -6.88 -5.97 -4.58
C VAL A 87 -5.53 -6.12 -3.84
N LEU A 88 -4.86 -5.00 -3.57
CA LEU A 88 -3.57 -4.99 -2.89
C LEU A 88 -3.72 -4.91 -1.37
N PHE A 89 -4.72 -4.17 -0.89
CA PHE A 89 -4.92 -3.93 0.53
C PHE A 89 -5.97 -4.88 1.12
N THR A 90 -5.63 -6.17 1.13
CA THR A 90 -6.49 -7.20 1.73
C THR A 90 -6.55 -7.06 3.25
N GLU A 91 -7.61 -7.58 3.89
CA GLU A 91 -7.72 -7.64 5.36
C GLU A 91 -6.51 -8.27 6.05
N ARG A 92 -5.83 -9.20 5.35
CA ARG A 92 -4.58 -9.79 5.83
C ARG A 92 -3.43 -8.79 5.85
N VAL A 93 -3.26 -8.00 4.78
CA VAL A 93 -2.23 -6.96 4.69
C VAL A 93 -2.48 -5.88 5.75
N HIS A 94 -3.73 -5.42 5.85
CA HIS A 94 -4.17 -4.51 6.91
C HIS A 94 -3.79 -5.03 8.31
N SER A 95 -4.11 -6.30 8.60
CA SER A 95 -3.78 -6.93 9.89
C SER A 95 -2.28 -7.02 10.15
N VAL A 96 -1.47 -7.33 9.13
CA VAL A 96 0.00 -7.40 9.24
C VAL A 96 0.57 -6.02 9.56
N ASP A 97 0.21 -5.01 8.78
CA ASP A 97 0.75 -3.67 8.93
C ASP A 97 0.34 -3.04 10.26
N LYS A 98 -0.93 -3.20 10.65
CA LYS A 98 -1.46 -2.76 11.94
C LYS A 98 -0.74 -3.44 13.10
N THR A 99 -0.51 -4.76 13.02
CA THR A 99 0.23 -5.50 14.04
C THR A 99 1.66 -4.97 14.17
N LEU A 100 2.38 -4.81 13.07
CA LEU A 100 3.76 -4.32 13.07
C LEU A 100 3.86 -2.87 13.60
N ALA A 101 2.91 -2.00 13.23
CA ALA A 101 2.85 -0.64 13.73
C ALA A 101 2.66 -0.58 15.25
N TYR A 102 1.76 -1.39 15.82
CA TYR A 102 1.59 -1.47 17.27
C TYR A 102 2.81 -2.04 17.99
N VAL A 103 3.50 -3.04 17.43
CA VAL A 103 4.74 -3.55 18.02
C VAL A 103 5.81 -2.45 18.06
N ARG A 104 5.94 -1.66 17.00
CA ARG A 104 6.87 -0.52 16.95
C ARG A 104 6.50 0.55 17.97
N LEU A 105 5.21 0.89 18.12
CA LEU A 105 4.74 1.80 19.16
C LEU A 105 5.03 1.28 20.58
N ALA A 106 4.86 -0.02 20.82
CA ALA A 106 5.20 -0.64 22.10
C ALA A 106 6.70 -0.48 22.42
N ARG A 107 7.59 -0.63 21.43
CA ARG A 107 9.03 -0.42 21.59
C ARG A 107 9.40 1.04 21.84
N VAL A 108 8.72 1.97 21.17
CA VAL A 108 8.88 3.42 21.44
C VAL A 108 8.46 3.74 22.88
N ALA A 109 7.30 3.27 23.31
CA ALA A 109 6.82 3.46 24.68
C ALA A 109 7.73 2.82 25.73
N GLU A 110 8.36 1.68 25.42
CA GLU A 110 9.35 1.05 26.30
C GLU A 110 10.61 1.90 26.45
N ALA A 111 11.11 2.45 25.35
CA ALA A 111 12.26 3.37 25.37
C ALA A 111 11.96 4.67 26.13
N GLU A 112 10.70 5.11 26.15
CA GLU A 112 10.21 6.25 26.95
C GLU A 112 9.95 5.89 28.43
N GLY A 113 10.05 4.62 28.82
CA GLY A 113 9.71 4.15 30.17
C GLY A 113 8.20 4.13 30.48
N ASN A 114 7.34 4.30 29.48
CA ASN A 114 5.88 4.35 29.65
C ASN A 114 5.25 2.95 29.64
N ARG A 115 5.29 2.28 30.79
CA ARG A 115 4.77 0.90 30.95
C ARG A 115 3.30 0.74 30.59
N THR A 116 2.48 1.76 30.83
CA THR A 116 1.04 1.74 30.50
C THR A 116 0.82 1.65 29.00
N GLU A 117 1.53 2.48 28.23
CA GLU A 117 1.48 2.44 26.77
C GLU A 117 2.07 1.16 26.20
N VAL A 118 3.17 0.65 26.75
CA VAL A 118 3.74 -0.66 26.35
C VAL A 118 2.70 -1.76 26.44
N ALA A 119 1.97 -1.85 27.56
CA ALA A 119 0.94 -2.85 27.76
C ALA A 119 -0.23 -2.67 26.78
N SER A 120 -0.68 -1.43 26.58
CA SER A 120 -1.77 -1.10 25.65
C SER A 120 -1.43 -1.47 24.21
N TYR A 121 -0.29 -1.00 23.69
CA TYR A 121 0.13 -1.30 22.32
C TYR A 121 0.46 -2.77 22.12
N SER A 122 1.06 -3.45 23.11
CA SER A 122 1.29 -4.89 23.03
C SER A 122 -0.02 -5.67 22.93
N LYS A 123 -1.04 -5.30 23.71
CA LYS A 123 -2.38 -5.92 23.63
C LYS A 123 -3.00 -5.72 22.24
N ASN A 124 -2.90 -4.52 21.68
CA ASN A 124 -3.44 -4.22 20.35
C ASN A 124 -2.70 -4.94 19.23
N ALA A 125 -1.38 -5.11 19.35
CA ALA A 125 -0.59 -5.92 18.42
C ALA A 125 -1.04 -7.39 18.43
N VAL A 126 -1.17 -7.99 19.62
CA VAL A 126 -1.64 -9.38 19.76
C VAL A 126 -3.07 -9.54 19.20
N ALA A 127 -3.97 -8.60 19.50
CA ALA A 127 -5.34 -8.63 18.99
C ALA A 127 -5.40 -8.55 17.46
N SER A 128 -4.57 -7.69 16.84
CA SER A 128 -4.51 -7.53 15.38
C SER A 128 -3.84 -8.72 14.68
N CYS A 129 -3.02 -9.49 15.40
CA CYS A 129 -2.25 -10.60 14.84
C CYS A 129 -3.12 -11.74 14.29
N ALA A 130 -4.34 -11.93 14.81
CA ALA A 130 -5.25 -13.00 14.37
C ALA A 130 -5.54 -12.97 12.85
N GLY A 131 -5.62 -11.77 12.26
CA GLY A 131 -5.88 -11.59 10.82
C GLY A 131 -4.66 -11.80 9.92
N THR A 132 -3.45 -11.97 10.48
CA THR A 132 -2.20 -12.08 9.70
C THR A 132 -1.96 -13.47 9.10
N GLY A 133 -2.59 -14.50 9.69
CA GLY A 133 -2.30 -15.91 9.41
C GLY A 133 -0.97 -16.42 10.02
N TRP A 134 -0.35 -15.67 10.95
CA TRP A 134 0.78 -16.17 11.72
C TRP A 134 0.34 -17.19 12.77
N LYS A 135 1.15 -18.23 12.97
CA LYS A 135 0.83 -19.31 13.93
C LYS A 135 1.03 -18.92 15.39
N ASP A 136 1.90 -17.96 15.63
CA ASP A 136 2.31 -17.52 16.97
C ASP A 136 2.23 -16.01 17.04
N CYS A 137 1.29 -15.54 17.87
CA CYS A 137 1.00 -14.14 18.12
C CYS A 137 1.47 -13.69 19.51
N SER A 138 2.38 -14.44 20.15
CA SER A 138 3.00 -14.02 21.42
C SER A 138 3.77 -12.72 21.24
N LYS A 139 3.84 -11.93 22.32
CA LYS A 139 4.55 -10.64 22.33
C LYS A 139 6.00 -10.83 21.89
N GLU A 140 6.68 -11.83 22.42
CA GLU A 140 8.09 -12.14 22.17
C GLU A 140 8.32 -12.46 20.69
N LYS A 141 7.42 -13.25 20.08
CA LYS A 141 7.50 -13.59 18.66
C LYS A 141 7.30 -12.38 17.77
N LEU A 142 6.27 -11.58 18.06
CA LEU A 142 5.99 -10.35 17.33
C LEU A 142 7.16 -9.38 17.39
N TRP A 143 7.78 -9.21 18.55
CA TRP A 143 8.97 -8.38 18.73
C TRP A 143 10.15 -8.87 17.89
N ALA A 144 10.41 -10.18 17.92
CA ALA A 144 11.48 -10.79 17.13
C ALA A 144 11.26 -10.62 15.61
N ILE A 145 10.02 -10.81 15.13
CA ILE A 145 9.66 -10.60 13.73
C ILE A 145 9.92 -9.15 13.33
N THR A 146 9.42 -8.20 14.11
CA THR A 146 9.51 -6.77 13.80
C THR A 146 10.96 -6.30 13.82
N ALA A 147 11.75 -6.73 14.80
CA ALA A 147 13.19 -6.43 14.86
C ALA A 147 13.96 -6.97 13.66
N ARG A 148 13.62 -8.17 13.17
CA ARG A 148 14.22 -8.75 11.96
C ARG A 148 13.85 -7.95 10.72
N LEU A 149 12.60 -7.52 10.59
CA LEU A 149 12.13 -6.71 9.46
C LEU A 149 12.80 -5.33 9.45
N ASP A 150 12.84 -4.67 10.61
CA ASP A 150 13.50 -3.37 10.74
C ASP A 150 14.98 -3.47 10.34
N LYS A 151 15.69 -4.53 10.76
CA LYS A 151 17.09 -4.77 10.36
C LYS A 151 17.25 -5.00 8.85
N ALA A 152 16.30 -5.69 8.21
CA ALA A 152 16.35 -5.97 6.78
C ALA A 152 16.13 -4.71 5.91
N SER A 153 15.24 -3.81 6.33
CA SER A 153 14.93 -2.57 5.61
C SER A 153 16.16 -1.66 5.42
N PHE A 154 17.09 -1.64 6.38
CA PHE A 154 18.28 -0.78 6.31
C PHE A 154 19.43 -1.33 5.46
N MET A 155 19.56 -2.65 5.29
CA MET A 155 20.69 -3.24 4.55
C MET A 155 20.52 -3.20 3.02
N GLY A 156 19.30 -3.00 2.52
CA GLY A 156 19.02 -2.99 1.08
C GLY A 156 19.39 -1.69 0.36
N ALA A 157 19.58 -0.58 1.09
CA ALA A 157 19.58 0.75 0.49
C ALA A 157 20.97 1.37 0.21
N GLY A 158 22.10 0.79 0.67
CA GLY A 158 23.34 1.58 0.71
C GLY A 158 24.71 0.92 0.54
N THR A 159 24.87 -0.40 0.42
CA THR A 159 26.23 -0.99 0.58
C THR A 159 26.88 -1.58 -0.67
N ASN A 160 26.28 -1.50 -1.86
CA ASN A 160 26.86 -2.10 -3.07
C ASN A 160 27.65 -1.15 -3.99
N ASN A 161 27.82 0.14 -3.66
CA ASN A 161 28.47 1.08 -4.58
C ASN A 161 29.95 1.41 -4.28
N GLU A 162 30.53 0.92 -3.17
CA GLU A 162 31.91 1.30 -2.78
C GLU A 162 33.00 0.25 -3.05
N ARG A 163 32.66 -0.93 -3.60
CA ARG A 163 33.65 -1.99 -3.89
C ARG A 163 34.10 -2.12 -5.36
N ARG A 164 33.70 -1.21 -6.26
CA ARG A 164 34.11 -1.26 -7.68
C ARG A 164 35.09 -0.16 -8.13
N GLY A 165 35.54 0.71 -7.23
CA GLY A 165 36.43 1.84 -7.59
C GLY A 165 37.93 1.65 -7.30
N GLY A 166 38.34 0.59 -6.60
CA GLY A 166 39.74 0.37 -6.21
C GLY A 166 40.51 -0.51 -7.19
N SER A 167 40.45 -0.21 -8.49
CA SER A 167 41.32 -0.86 -9.48
C SER A 167 42.66 -0.13 -9.53
N ASN A 168 43.70 -0.80 -9.03
CA ASN A 168 45.09 -0.73 -9.47
C ASN A 168 45.56 0.60 -10.08
N VAL A 169 46.23 1.40 -9.24
CA VAL A 169 47.43 2.11 -9.71
C VAL A 169 48.56 1.72 -8.78
N ALA A 170 49.26 0.66 -9.18
CA ALA A 170 50.66 0.42 -8.86
C ALA A 170 51.49 0.90 -10.06
N PRO A 171 52.82 1.06 -9.96
CA PRO A 171 53.69 0.92 -8.79
C PRO A 171 54.23 2.25 -8.23
#